data_AF-A0A6I6IMF0-F1
#
_entry.id   AF-A0A6I6IMF0-F1
#
_cell.length_a   1.000
_cell.length_b   1.000
_cell.length_c   1.000
_cell.angle_alpha   90.00
_cell.angle_beta   90.00
_cell.angle_gamma   90.00
#
_symmetry.space_group_name_H-M   'P 1'
#
loop_
_entity.id
_entity.type
_entity.pdbx_description
1 polymer ?
#
loop_
_entity_poly.entity_id
_entity_poly.type
_entity_poly.pdbx_seq_one_letter_code
_entity_poly.pdbx_strand_id
1 'polypeptide(L)'
;MTQTATQKAPYDKELIPRALVRAMFGLVMVCLIIVSLATFTGYQPLATPPEGEVVASRTVLLNVSQSGAATVRAEDGTLIADLAPEQGGFISGVGRVIERERMKNRVAQDGPVVLLWKDTGRISIQDPSTGWSADLMGFGADNAMAFARLLAN
;
A
#
# COMPACT_ATOMS: atom_id res chain seq x y z
N MET A 1 71.45 21.04 -14.15
CA MET A 1 70.13 21.57 -13.79
C MET A 1 69.26 21.51 -15.03
N THR A 2 68.28 20.60 -15.08
CA THR A 2 67.30 20.57 -16.17
C THR A 2 65.94 20.36 -15.53
N GLN A 3 65.18 21.45 -15.34
CA GLN A 3 63.80 21.38 -14.88
C GLN A 3 62.93 20.97 -16.06
N THR A 4 62.34 19.78 -15.99
CA THR A 4 61.26 19.36 -16.88
C THR A 4 59.98 20.05 -16.41
N ALA A 5 59.57 21.11 -17.10
CA ALA A 5 58.29 21.75 -16.85
C ALA A 5 57.15 20.76 -17.20
N THR A 6 56.44 20.26 -16.18
CA THR A 6 55.24 19.46 -16.36
C THR A 6 54.12 20.33 -16.93
N GLN A 7 53.80 20.16 -18.21
CA GLN A 7 52.69 20.84 -18.87
C GLN A 7 51.37 20.29 -18.29
N LYS A 8 50.65 21.10 -17.51
CA LYS A 8 49.35 20.74 -16.95
C LYS A 8 48.30 20.78 -18.07
N ALA A 9 47.63 19.65 -18.31
CA ALA A 9 46.54 19.56 -19.29
C ALA A 9 45.48 20.65 -19.04
N PRO A 10 44.93 21.28 -20.09
CA PRO A 10 43.91 22.31 -19.92
C PRO A 10 42.70 21.71 -19.19
N TYR A 11 42.31 22.37 -18.10
CA TYR A 11 41.13 22.00 -17.34
C TYR A 11 39.89 22.25 -18.21
N ASP A 12 39.21 21.17 -18.60
CA ASP A 12 38.00 21.26 -19.41
C ASP A 12 36.91 21.98 -18.60
N LYS A 13 36.55 23.18 -19.06
CA LYS A 13 35.75 24.15 -18.30
C LYS A 13 34.28 23.72 -18.13
N GLU A 14 33.84 22.70 -18.86
CA GLU A 14 32.49 22.14 -18.77
C GLU A 14 32.52 20.72 -18.17
N LEU A 15 32.51 20.64 -16.84
CA LEU A 15 32.38 19.38 -16.10
C LEU A 15 31.07 18.64 -16.41
N ILE A 16 30.03 19.37 -16.85
CA ILE A 16 28.75 18.84 -17.28
C ILE A 16 28.35 19.52 -18.60
N PRO A 17 28.35 18.79 -19.73
CA PRO A 17 27.90 19.32 -21.01
C PRO A 17 26.47 19.85 -20.93
N ARG A 18 26.25 21.08 -21.43
CA ARG A 18 24.92 21.74 -21.45
C ARG A 18 23.86 20.92 -22.19
N ALA A 19 24.28 20.12 -23.17
CA ALA A 19 23.42 19.20 -23.90
C ALA A 19 22.78 18.14 -22.98
N LEU A 20 23.55 17.59 -22.03
CA LEU A 20 23.03 16.61 -21.07
C LEU A 20 22.03 17.23 -20.11
N VAL A 21 22.30 18.46 -19.64
CA VAL A 21 21.35 19.20 -18.80
C VAL A 21 20.03 19.43 -19.53
N ARG A 22 20.08 19.86 -20.80
CA ARG A 22 18.87 20.03 -21.63
C ARG A 22 18.14 18.70 -21.85
N ALA A 23 18.87 17.61 -22.06
CA ALA A 23 18.28 16.28 -22.20
C ALA A 23 17.57 15.82 -20.91
N MET A 24 18.15 16.09 -19.73
CA MET A 24 17.51 15.80 -18.44
C MET A 24 16.19 16.55 -18.27
N PHE A 25 16.19 17.87 -18.53
CA PHE A 25 14.96 18.65 -18.47
C PHE A 25 13.94 18.22 -19.53
N GLY A 26 14.40 17.86 -20.74
CA GLY A 26 13.56 17.30 -21.79
C GLY A 26 12.88 16.00 -21.36
N LEU A 27 13.62 15.07 -20.75
CA LEU A 27 13.08 13.82 -20.23
C LEU A 27 12.02 14.08 -19.16
N VAL A 28 12.30 14.95 -18.19
CA VAL A 28 11.34 15.32 -17.15
C VAL A 28 10.07 15.92 -17.77
N MET A 29 10.21 16.81 -18.75
CA MET A 29 9.07 17.43 -19.43
C MET A 29 8.24 16.41 -20.20
N VAL A 30 8.88 15.46 -20.90
CA VAL A 30 8.17 14.36 -21.59
C VAL A 30 7.40 13.50 -20.60
N CYS A 31 8.01 13.10 -19.48
CA CYS A 31 7.32 12.34 -18.43
C CYS A 31 6.11 13.11 -17.88
N LEU A 32 6.26 14.40 -17.60
CA LEU A 32 5.15 15.23 -17.11
C LEU A 32 4.02 15.35 -18.15
N ILE A 33 4.35 15.50 -19.43
CA ILE A 33 3.35 15.54 -20.51
C ILE A 33 2.58 14.22 -20.56
N ILE A 34 3.28 13.07 -20.56
CA ILE A 34 2.64 11.75 -20.61
C ILE A 34 1.70 11.55 -19.41
N VAL A 35 2.19 11.84 -18.20
CA VAL A 35 1.37 11.68 -16.98
C VAL A 35 0.19 12.63 -16.99
N SER A 36 0.38 13.90 -17.37
CA SER A 36 -0.71 14.89 -17.43
C SER A 36 -1.77 14.49 -18.45
N LEU A 37 -1.36 14.02 -19.63
CA LEU A 37 -2.30 13.50 -20.62
C LEU A 37 -3.09 12.32 -20.06
N ALA A 38 -2.42 11.33 -19.47
CA ALA A 38 -3.08 10.16 -18.89
C ALA A 38 -4.09 10.54 -17.78
N THR A 39 -3.74 11.49 -16.91
CA THR A 39 -4.65 11.93 -15.83
C THR A 39 -5.82 12.74 -16.36
N PHE A 40 -5.60 13.70 -17.27
CA PHE A 40 -6.67 14.53 -17.82
C PHE A 40 -7.63 13.76 -18.74
N THR A 41 -7.16 12.74 -19.45
CA THR A 41 -8.03 11.88 -20.26
C THR A 41 -8.74 10.79 -19.45
N GLY A 42 -8.52 10.74 -18.14
CA GLY A 42 -9.10 9.72 -17.26
C GLY A 42 -8.62 8.30 -17.60
N TYR A 43 -7.38 8.16 -18.08
CA TYR A 43 -6.80 6.86 -18.39
C TYR A 43 -6.76 6.01 -17.12
N GLN A 44 -7.52 4.91 -17.11
CA GLN A 44 -7.55 3.98 -15.99
C GLN A 44 -6.30 3.08 -16.07
N PRO A 45 -5.54 2.93 -14.98
CA PRO A 45 -4.43 2.00 -14.94
C PRO A 45 -4.89 0.58 -15.31
N LEU A 46 -4.18 -0.08 -16.23
CA LEU A 46 -4.47 -1.46 -16.64
C LEU A 46 -4.33 -2.47 -15.48
N ALA A 47 -3.67 -2.07 -14.39
CA ALA A 47 -3.50 -2.85 -13.18
C ALA A 47 -4.55 -2.52 -12.09
N THR A 48 -5.69 -1.91 -12.46
CA THR A 48 -6.84 -1.83 -11.56
C THR A 48 -7.48 -3.21 -11.49
N PRO A 49 -7.54 -3.85 -10.32
CA PRO A 49 -8.17 -5.16 -10.22
C PRO A 49 -9.65 -5.08 -10.60
N PRO A 50 -10.22 -6.11 -11.25
CA PRO A 50 -11.62 -6.10 -11.65
C PRO A 50 -12.52 -5.81 -10.44
N GLU A 51 -13.41 -4.83 -10.60
CA GLU A 51 -14.48 -4.57 -9.63
C GLU A 51 -15.49 -5.71 -9.72
N GLY A 52 -15.25 -6.75 -8.93
CA GLY A 52 -16.24 -7.79 -8.67
C GLY A 52 -17.32 -7.29 -7.72
N GLU A 53 -18.54 -7.81 -7.87
CA GLU A 53 -19.65 -7.50 -6.96
C GLU A 53 -19.38 -8.10 -5.57
N VAL A 54 -19.77 -7.38 -4.51
CA VAL A 54 -19.64 -7.86 -3.13
C VAL A 54 -20.68 -8.95 -2.89
N VAL A 55 -20.21 -10.18 -2.68
CA VAL A 55 -21.05 -11.35 -2.39
C VAL A 55 -21.27 -11.53 -0.89
N ALA A 56 -20.27 -11.17 -0.09
CA ALA A 56 -20.40 -11.15 1.37
C ALA A 56 -19.62 -9.98 1.97
N SER A 57 -20.17 -9.41 3.04
CA SER A 57 -19.49 -8.38 3.83
C SER A 57 -19.68 -8.63 5.31
N ARG A 58 -18.64 -8.36 6.11
CA ARG A 58 -18.75 -8.41 7.57
C ARG A 58 -18.00 -7.24 8.20
N THR A 59 -18.68 -6.55 9.09
CA THR A 59 -18.07 -5.50 9.89
C THR A 59 -17.50 -6.10 11.17
N VAL A 60 -16.25 -5.79 11.47
CA VAL A 60 -15.52 -6.35 12.62
C VAL A 60 -14.70 -5.27 13.35
N LEU A 61 -14.49 -5.50 14.63
CA LEU A 61 -13.56 -4.76 15.48
C LEU A 61 -12.26 -5.57 15.57
N LEU A 62 -11.16 -4.96 15.15
CA LEU A 62 -9.82 -5.54 15.22
C LEU A 62 -9.09 -4.98 16.43
N ASN A 63 -8.66 -5.86 17.32
CA ASN A 63 -7.71 -5.54 18.39
C ASN A 63 -6.44 -6.34 18.15
N VAL A 64 -5.30 -5.67 17.96
CA VAL A 64 -4.05 -6.32 17.58
C VAL A 64 -2.95 -6.01 18.58
N SER A 65 -2.05 -6.98 18.78
CA SER A 65 -0.90 -6.86 19.67
C SER A 65 0.40 -6.74 18.89
N GLN A 66 1.41 -6.06 19.48
CA GLN A 66 2.79 -6.06 19.00
C GLN A 66 3.42 -7.46 18.96
N SER A 67 2.91 -8.40 19.75
CA SER A 67 3.38 -9.80 19.72
C SER A 67 2.95 -10.56 18.47
N GLY A 68 2.01 -10.04 17.67
CA GLY A 68 1.42 -10.74 16.53
C GLY A 68 0.07 -11.41 16.84
N ALA A 69 -0.38 -11.38 18.10
CA ALA A 69 -1.73 -11.82 18.45
C ALA A 69 -2.80 -10.86 17.88
N ALA A 70 -3.98 -11.39 17.60
CA ALA A 70 -5.11 -10.62 17.09
C ALA A 70 -6.43 -11.16 17.62
N THR A 71 -7.27 -10.27 18.14
CA THR A 71 -8.63 -10.57 18.56
C THR A 71 -9.61 -9.85 17.64
N VAL A 72 -10.51 -10.61 17.03
CA VAL A 72 -11.53 -10.13 16.10
C VAL A 72 -12.90 -10.27 16.76
N ARG A 73 -13.66 -9.18 16.82
CA ARG A 73 -15.02 -9.16 17.36
C ARG A 73 -16.01 -8.64 16.33
N ALA A 74 -17.27 -9.03 16.44
CA ALA A 74 -18.36 -8.39 15.73
C ALA A 74 -18.69 -7.02 16.37
N GLU A 75 -19.51 -6.21 15.70
CA GLU A 75 -19.93 -4.90 16.21
C GLU A 75 -20.73 -4.99 17.52
N ASP A 76 -21.42 -6.10 17.74
CA ASP A 76 -22.15 -6.39 18.99
C ASP A 76 -21.23 -6.83 20.14
N GLY A 77 -19.92 -6.94 19.89
CA GLY A 77 -18.92 -7.39 20.85
C GLY A 77 -18.73 -8.90 20.90
N THR A 78 -19.47 -9.68 20.11
CA THR A 78 -19.32 -11.14 20.02
C THR A 78 -17.92 -11.49 19.52
N LEU A 79 -17.26 -12.43 20.21
CA LEU A 79 -15.94 -12.90 19.80
C LEU A 79 -16.06 -13.75 18.52
N ILE A 80 -15.41 -13.31 17.44
CA ILE A 80 -15.33 -14.05 16.17
C ILE A 80 -14.09 -14.95 16.18
N ALA A 81 -12.95 -14.40 16.59
CA ALA A 81 -11.69 -15.12 16.64
C ALA A 81 -10.76 -14.52 17.70
N ASP A 82 -10.03 -15.40 18.40
CA ASP A 82 -8.91 -15.02 19.26
C ASP A 82 -7.68 -15.80 18.81
N LEU A 83 -6.71 -15.10 18.22
CA LEU A 83 -5.60 -15.70 17.50
C LEU A 83 -4.30 -15.45 18.26
N ALA A 84 -3.62 -16.53 18.62
CA ALA A 84 -2.28 -16.50 19.17
C ALA A 84 -1.27 -15.93 18.16
N PRO A 85 -0.09 -15.44 18.60
CA PRO A 85 0.94 -14.87 17.72
C PRO A 85 1.29 -15.69 16.48
N GLU A 86 1.28 -17.02 16.60
CA GLU A 86 1.64 -17.97 15.54
C GLU A 86 0.57 -18.04 14.43
N GLN A 87 -0.67 -17.63 14.73
CA GLN A 87 -1.82 -17.70 13.84
C GLN A 87 -2.29 -16.31 13.39
N GLY A 88 -2.14 -15.31 14.26
CA GLY A 88 -2.65 -13.95 14.07
C GLY A 88 -1.69 -13.02 13.32
N GLY A 89 -0.47 -13.44 13.02
CA GLY A 89 0.59 -12.54 12.55
C GLY A 89 0.22 -11.64 11.38
N PHE A 90 -0.46 -12.18 10.35
CA PHE A 90 -0.89 -11.40 9.19
C PHE A 90 -2.06 -10.44 9.51
N ILE A 91 -3.09 -10.92 10.21
CA ILE A 91 -4.23 -10.09 10.67
C ILE A 91 -3.73 -8.96 11.58
N SER A 92 -2.82 -9.28 12.48
CA SER A 92 -2.13 -8.33 13.37
C SER A 92 -1.31 -7.31 12.59
N GLY A 93 -0.60 -7.73 11.55
CA GLY A 93 0.15 -6.85 10.65
C GLY A 93 -0.73 -5.85 9.92
N VAL A 94 -1.84 -6.31 9.34
CA VAL A 94 -2.83 -5.45 8.68
C VAL A 94 -3.47 -4.48 9.68
N GLY A 95 -3.84 -4.95 10.88
CA GLY A 95 -4.38 -4.09 11.93
C GLY A 95 -3.44 -2.96 12.33
N ARG A 96 -2.13 -3.22 12.44
CA ARG A 96 -1.14 -2.15 12.72
C ARG A 96 -1.05 -1.11 11.61
N VAL A 97 -1.22 -1.51 10.35
CA VAL A 97 -1.26 -0.56 9.23
C VAL A 97 -2.49 0.35 9.37
N ILE A 98 -3.64 -0.22 9.72
CA ILE A 98 -4.88 0.53 9.97
C ILE A 98 -4.71 1.50 11.15
N GLU A 99 -4.17 1.04 12.29
CA GLU A 99 -3.86 1.90 13.44
C GLU A 99 -2.95 3.07 13.04
N ARG A 100 -1.91 2.79 12.25
CA ARG A 100 -1.00 3.83 11.75
C ARG A 100 -1.69 4.83 10.82
N GLU A 101 -2.54 4.37 9.91
CA GLU A 101 -3.31 5.27 9.03
C GLU A 101 -4.33 6.10 9.82
N ARG A 102 -4.98 5.51 10.82
CA ARG A 102 -5.88 6.25 11.72
C ARG A 102 -5.15 7.32 12.52
N MET A 103 -3.96 7.00 13.02
CA MET A 103 -3.08 7.97 13.69
C MET A 103 -2.68 9.13 12.78
N LYS A 104 -2.30 8.83 11.53
CA LYS A 104 -1.94 9.84 10.53
C LYS A 104 -3.12 10.77 10.20
N ASN A 105 -4.33 10.22 10.12
CA ASN A 105 -5.56 10.97 9.82
C ASN A 105 -6.23 11.58 11.07
N ARG A 106 -5.71 11.33 12.27
CA ARG A 106 -6.24 11.82 13.57
C ARG A 106 -7.70 11.42 13.82
N VAL A 107 -8.05 10.18 13.48
CA VAL A 107 -9.38 9.60 13.73
C VAL A 107 -9.33 8.60 14.89
N ALA A 108 -10.49 8.17 15.38
CA ALA A 108 -10.61 7.18 16.45
C ALA A 108 -9.94 5.84 16.06
N GLN A 109 -9.24 5.21 17.01
CA GLN A 109 -8.47 3.99 16.75
C GLN A 109 -9.29 2.70 16.85
N ASP A 110 -10.39 2.73 17.60
CA ASP A 110 -11.22 1.59 17.97
C ASP A 110 -12.44 1.39 17.05
N GLY A 111 -12.54 2.18 15.97
CA GLY A 111 -13.64 2.07 15.02
C GLY A 111 -13.68 0.74 14.26
N PRO A 112 -14.85 0.33 13.75
CA PRO A 112 -15.00 -0.89 12.97
C PRO A 112 -14.27 -0.82 11.63
N VAL A 113 -13.99 -1.99 11.07
CA VAL A 113 -13.49 -2.20 9.72
C VAL A 113 -14.40 -3.17 8.96
N VAL A 114 -14.41 -3.09 7.64
CA VAL A 114 -15.28 -3.91 6.79
C VAL A 114 -14.45 -4.91 6.02
N LEU A 115 -14.74 -6.20 6.18
CA LEU A 115 -14.26 -7.28 5.33
C LEU A 115 -15.23 -7.47 4.18
N LEU A 116 -14.71 -7.55 2.96
CA LEU A 116 -15.49 -7.69 1.73
C LEU A 116 -14.99 -8.91 0.96
N TRP A 117 -15.90 -9.79 0.57
CA TRP A 117 -15.67 -10.89 -0.36
C TRP A 117 -16.40 -10.59 -1.66
N LYS A 118 -15.64 -10.56 -2.76
CA LYS A 118 -16.15 -10.37 -4.11
C LYS A 118 -16.40 -11.71 -4.84
N ASP A 119 -17.32 -11.71 -5.79
CA ASP A 119 -17.62 -12.84 -6.69
C ASP A 119 -16.39 -13.43 -7.42
N THR A 120 -15.40 -12.58 -7.69
CA THR A 120 -14.08 -12.94 -8.23
C THR A 120 -13.23 -13.82 -7.29
N GLY A 121 -13.72 -14.13 -6.09
CA GLY A 121 -12.98 -14.88 -5.06
C GLY A 121 -12.01 -14.02 -4.26
N ARG A 122 -12.01 -12.71 -4.47
CA ARG A 122 -11.06 -11.76 -3.87
C ARG A 122 -11.60 -11.22 -2.57
N ILE A 123 -10.72 -11.12 -1.58
CA ILE A 123 -11.07 -10.61 -0.25
C ILE A 123 -10.30 -9.31 -0.04
N SER A 124 -11.00 -8.30 0.46
CA SER A 124 -10.42 -7.02 0.83
C SER A 124 -10.87 -6.59 2.20
N ILE A 125 -10.07 -5.75 2.83
CA ILE A 125 -10.39 -5.07 4.09
C ILE A 125 -10.43 -3.57 3.83
N GLN A 126 -11.39 -2.88 4.44
CA GLN A 126 -11.57 -1.44 4.32
C GLN A 126 -11.76 -0.80 5.70
N ASP A 127 -11.06 0.30 5.94
CA ASP A 127 -11.28 1.17 7.08
C ASP A 127 -12.16 2.37 6.66
N PRO A 128 -13.44 2.42 7.05
CA PRO A 128 -14.34 3.52 6.68
C PRO A 128 -13.91 4.86 7.30
N SER A 129 -13.13 4.85 8.39
CA SER A 129 -12.70 6.08 9.08
C SER A 129 -11.64 6.86 8.30
N THR A 130 -10.83 6.16 7.50
CA THR A 130 -9.72 6.75 6.74
C THR A 130 -9.86 6.58 5.22
N GLY A 131 -10.78 5.72 4.77
CA GLY A 131 -10.88 5.31 3.36
C GLY A 131 -9.77 4.34 2.93
N TRP A 132 -8.89 3.93 3.85
CA TRP A 132 -7.84 2.97 3.54
C TRP A 132 -8.43 1.61 3.19
N SER A 133 -7.85 0.94 2.19
CA SER A 133 -8.24 -0.42 1.82
C SER A 133 -7.05 -1.22 1.35
N ALA A 134 -7.14 -2.54 1.50
CA ALA A 134 -6.15 -3.47 0.98
C ALA A 134 -6.81 -4.71 0.38
N ASP A 135 -6.30 -5.10 -0.78
CA ASP A 135 -6.63 -6.37 -1.40
C ASP A 135 -5.76 -7.48 -0.83
N LEU A 136 -6.37 -8.44 -0.17
CA LEU A 136 -5.66 -9.45 0.59
C LEU A 136 -5.08 -10.55 -0.31
N MET A 137 -5.57 -10.68 -1.54
CA MET A 137 -5.07 -11.69 -2.48
C MET A 137 -3.63 -11.39 -2.93
N GLY A 138 -3.24 -10.11 -2.93
CA GLY A 138 -1.86 -9.69 -3.25
C GLY A 138 -0.80 -10.18 -2.25
N PHE A 139 -1.22 -10.69 -1.09
CA PHE A 139 -0.34 -11.19 -0.04
C PHE A 139 -0.19 -12.72 -0.03
N GLY A 140 -0.80 -13.43 -0.98
CA GLY A 140 -0.77 -14.88 -1.09
C GLY A 140 -2.03 -15.57 -0.57
N ALA A 141 -2.28 -16.79 -1.06
CA ALA A 141 -3.51 -17.53 -0.81
C ALA A 141 -3.75 -17.83 0.68
N ASP A 142 -2.72 -18.22 1.42
CA ASP A 142 -2.83 -18.55 2.84
C ASP A 142 -3.24 -17.33 3.69
N ASN A 143 -2.66 -16.18 3.36
CA ASN A 143 -2.95 -14.89 4.01
C ASN A 143 -4.38 -14.42 3.72
N ALA A 144 -4.83 -14.53 2.47
CA ALA A 144 -6.21 -14.23 2.12
C ALA A 144 -7.19 -15.18 2.84
N MET A 145 -6.85 -16.47 2.93
CA MET A 145 -7.67 -17.47 3.61
C MET A 145 -7.81 -17.21 5.12
N ALA A 146 -6.80 -16.63 5.78
CA ALA A 146 -6.91 -16.23 7.18
C ALA A 146 -8.09 -15.25 7.41
N PHE A 147 -8.32 -14.33 6.48
CA PHE A 147 -9.46 -13.41 6.53
C PHE A 147 -10.76 -14.05 6.01
N ALA A 148 -10.68 -14.96 5.03
CA ALA A 148 -11.85 -15.73 4.57
C ALA A 148 -12.54 -16.48 5.73
N ARG A 149 -11.75 -17.06 6.63
CA ARG A 149 -12.26 -17.75 7.82
C ARG A 149 -13.04 -16.84 8.75
N LEU A 150 -12.74 -15.54 8.77
CA LEU A 150 -13.47 -14.54 9.56
C LEU A 150 -14.82 -14.17 8.93
N LEU A 151 -15.02 -14.42 7.64
CA LEU A 151 -16.29 -14.19 6.94
C LEU A 151 -17.22 -15.40 6.99
N ALA A 152 -16.66 -16.61 7.09
CA ALA A 152 -17.42 -17.86 7.02
C ALA A 152 -18.11 -18.30 8.34
N ASN A 153 -17.81 -17.64 9.47
CA ASN A 153 -18.28 -18.01 10.81
C ASN A 153 -19.49 -17.20 11.30
#